data_AF-A0A3N4VD30-F1
#
_entry.id   AF-A0A3N4VD30-F1
#
_cell.length_a   1.000
_cell.length_b   1.000
_cell.length_c   1.000
_cell.angle_alpha   90.00
_cell.angle_beta   90.00
_cell.angle_gamma   90.00
#
_symmetry.space_group_name_H-M   'P 1'
#
loop_
_entity.id
_entity.type
_entity.pdbx_description
1 polymer ?
#
loop_
_entity_poly.entity_id
_entity_poly.type
_entity_poly.pdbx_seq_one_letter_code
_entity_poly.pdbx_strand_id
1 'polypeptide(L)' 'MSFWAVLAWVLIVEGALPLIAPSFWRQVVDQIRQLRDGQLRFYGLCSVAAGGLLLLLLA' A
#
# COMPACT_ATOMS: atom_id res chain seq x y z
N MET A 1 -20.45 5.65 0.84
CA MET A 1 -20.11 4.36 1.48
C MET A 1 -19.98 4.58 2.98
N SER A 2 -20.43 3.65 3.83
CA SER A 2 -20.22 3.75 5.27
C SER A 2 -18.73 3.57 5.60
N PHE A 3 -18.22 4.31 6.58
CA PHE A 3 -16.82 4.23 7.03
C PHE A 3 -16.39 2.79 7.33
N TRP A 4 -17.27 2.04 8.00
CA TRP A 4 -17.07 0.62 8.33
C TRP A 4 -16.90 -0.27 7.10
N ALA A 5 -17.60 0.00 6.01
CA ALA A 5 -17.47 -0.77 4.78
C ALA A 5 -16.12 -0.51 4.10
N VAL A 6 -15.65 0.74 4.09
CA VAL A 6 -14.32 1.07 3.53
C VAL A 6 -13.22 0.42 4.34
N LEU A 7 -13.31 0.49 5.68
CA LEU A 7 -12.35 -0.18 6.58
C LEU A 7 -12.33 -1.70 6.37
N ALA A 8 -13.51 -2.33 6.23
CA ALA A 8 -13.60 -3.77 5.95
C ALA A 8 -12.91 -4.14 4.64
N TRP A 9 -13.12 -3.36 3.57
CA TRP A 9 -12.46 -3.59 2.28
C TRP A 9 -10.94 -3.44 2.37
N VAL A 10 -10.45 -2.40 3.05
CA VAL A 10 -9.01 -2.20 3.26
C VAL A 10 -8.41 -3.38 4.01
N LEU A 11 -9.05 -3.84 5.09
CA LEU A 11 -8.58 -4.99 5.87
C LEU A 11 -8.59 -6.30 5.06
N ILE A 12 -9.63 -6.53 4.25
CA ILE A 12 -9.71 -7.72 3.40
C ILE A 12 -8.57 -7.71 2.38
N VAL A 13 -8.31 -6.59 1.70
CA VAL A 13 -7.26 -6.50 0.68
C VAL A 13 -5.87 -6.60 1.32
N GLU A 14 -5.61 -5.88 2.40
CA GLU A 14 -4.35 -5.95 3.15
C GLU A 14 -4.07 -7.36 3.71
N GLY A 15 -5.12 -8.06 4.17
CA GLY A 15 -5.00 -9.43 4.69
C GLY A 15 -4.97 -10.51 3.61
N ALA A 16 -5.53 -10.26 2.42
CA ALA A 16 -5.62 -11.26 1.36
C ALA A 16 -4.25 -11.60 0.77
N LEU A 17 -3.39 -10.59 0.55
CA LEU A 17 -2.05 -10.80 0.00
C LEU A 17 -1.17 -11.76 0.83
N PRO A 18 -1.01 -11.56 2.16
CA PRO A 18 -0.24 -12.49 2.99
C PRO A 18 -0.91 -13.85 3.14
N LEU A 19 -2.24 -13.94 3.01
CA LEU A 19 -2.98 -15.21 3.12
C LEU A 19 -2.86 -16.07 1.86
N ILE A 20 -2.91 -15.45 0.68
CA ILE A 20 -2.83 -16.14 -0.62
C ILE A 20 -1.38 -16.46 -1.01
N ALA A 21 -0.45 -15.50 -0.80
CA ALA A 21 0.93 -15.61 -1.27
C ALA A 21 1.95 -15.20 -0.19
N PRO A 22 2.10 -15.98 0.90
CA PRO A 22 2.95 -15.62 2.03
C PRO A 22 4.45 -15.54 1.69
N SER A 23 4.93 -16.34 0.72
CA SER A 23 6.32 -16.29 0.27
C SER A 23 6.65 -15.02 -0.50
N PHE A 24 5.79 -14.63 -1.44
CA PHE A 24 5.90 -13.38 -2.19
C PHE A 24 5.83 -12.17 -1.25
N TRP A 25 4.87 -12.17 -0.32
CA TRP A 25 4.74 -11.08 0.65
C TRP A 25 6.01 -10.88 1.49
N ARG A 26 6.61 -11.98 1.98
CA ARG A 26 7.91 -11.90 2.71
C ARG A 26 9.02 -11.28 1.85
N GLN A 27 9.14 -11.68 0.59
CA GLN A 27 10.16 -11.11 -0.32
C GLN A 27 9.95 -9.62 -0.56
N VAL A 28 8.71 -9.16 -0.70
CA VAL A 28 8.38 -7.74 -0.86
C VAL A 28 8.75 -6.96 0.40
N VAL A 29 8.36 -7.46 1.58
CA VAL A 29 8.68 -6.83 2.87
C VAL A 29 10.18 -6.79 3.11
N ASP A 30 10.91 -7.85 2.77
CA ASP A 30 12.37 -7.89 2.92
C ASP A 30 13.07 -6.91 1.97
N GLN A 31 12.58 -6.75 0.73
CA GLN A 31 13.08 -5.71 -0.17
C GLN A 31 12.83 -4.30 0.39
N ILE A 32 11.64 -4.05 0.94
CA ILE A 32 11.31 -2.75 1.55
C ILE A 32 12.23 -2.46 2.73
N ARG A 33 12.55 -3.47 3.56
CA ARG A 33 13.48 -3.35 4.69
C ARG A 33 14.91 -3.02 4.28
N GLN A 34 15.32 -3.40 3.07
CA GLN A 34 16.66 -3.09 2.55
C GLN A 34 16.76 -1.67 1.99
N LEU A 35 15.63 -0.99 1.76
CA LEU A 35 15.62 0.40 1.32
C LEU A 35 16.14 1.29 2.44
N ARG A 36 16.99 2.26 2.08
CA ARG A 36 17.43 3.29 3.03
C ARG A 36 16.25 4.21 3.35
N ASP A 37 16.25 4.81 4.55
CA ASP A 37 15.17 5.71 5.01
C ASP A 37 14.83 6.82 3.99
N GLY A 38 15.84 7.34 3.27
CA GLY A 38 15.64 8.32 2.21
C GLY A 38 14.86 7.79 1.00
N GLN A 39 15.10 6.53 0.60
CA GLN A 39 14.37 5.89 -0.49
C GLN A 39 12.94 5.55 -0.08
N LEU A 40 12.74 5.07 1.15
CA LEU A 40 11.41 4.78 1.68
C LEU A 40 10.55 6.05 1.74
N ARG A 41 11.12 7.17 2.19
CA ARG A 41 10.44 8.48 2.20
C ARG A 41 10.10 8.96 0.78
N PHE A 42 11.00 8.77 -0.18
CA PHE A 42 10.74 9.12 -1.57
C PHE A 42 9.63 8.25 -2.17
N TYR A 43 9.65 6.95 -1.90
CA TYR A 43 8.59 6.02 -2.34
C TYR A 43 7.23 6.42 -1.74
N GLY A 44 7.20 6.79 -0.46
CA GLY A 44 6.02 7.33 0.20
C GLY A 44 5.52 8.64 -0.44
N LEU A 45 6.43 9.58 -0.72
CA LEU A 45 6.11 10.84 -1.43
C LEU A 45 5.51 10.58 -2.81
N CYS A 46 6.10 9.67 -3.60
CA CYS A 46 5.58 9.30 -4.90
C CYS A 46 4.18 8.67 -4.80
N SER A 47 3.95 7.80 -3.82
CA SER A 47 2.65 7.17 -3.59
C SER A 47 1.57 8.20 -3.23
N VAL A 48 1.88 9.12 -2.31
CA VAL A 48 0.98 10.21 -1.93
C VAL A 48 0.70 11.14 -3.11
N ALA A 49 1.72 11.51 -3.87
CA ALA A 49 1.58 12.36 -5.04
C ALA A 49 0.73 11.69 -6.14
N ALA A 50 0.97 10.41 -6.42
CA ALA A 50 0.19 9.63 -7.38
C ALA A 50 -1.28 9.48 -6.93
N GLY A 51 -1.51 9.19 -5.65
CA GLY A 51 -2.85 9.13 -5.08
C GLY A 51 -3.59 10.48 -5.15
N GLY A 52 -2.90 11.58 -4.85
CA GLY A 52 -3.45 12.93 -4.99
C GLY A 52 -3.76 13.29 -6.44
N LEU A 53 -2.89 12.89 -7.38
CA LEU A 53 -3.12 13.10 -8.81
C LEU A 53 -4.32 12.28 -9.32
N LEU A 54 -4.42 11.00 -8.93
CA LEU A 54 -5.56 10.16 -9.27
C LEU A 54 -6.86 10.73 -8.70
N LEU A 55 -6.84 11.21 -7.45
CA LEU A 55 -8.00 11.85 -6.84
C LEU A 55 -8.40 13.10 -7.64
N LEU A 56 -7.44 13.92 -8.07
CA LEU A 56 -7.71 15.10 -8.89
C LEU A 56 -8.25 14.75 -10.30
N LEU A 57 -7.85 13.62 -10.87
CA LEU A 57 -8.34 13.15 -12.18
C LEU A 57 -9.73 12.48 -12.11
N LEU A 58 -10.08 11.88 -10.97
CA LEU A 58 -11.32 11.12 -10.77
C LEU A 58 -12.40 11.89 -9.99
N ALA A 59 -12.04 12.99 -9.34
CA ALA A 59 -12.95 13.92 -8.67
C ALA A 59 -13.54 14.93 -9.67
#